data_AF-A0A8J3I3W8-F1
#
_entry.id   AF-A0A8J3I3W8-F1
#
_cell.length_a   1.000
_cell.length_b   1.000
_cell.length_c   1.000
_cell.angle_alpha   90.00
_cell.angle_beta   90.00
_cell.angle_gamma   90.00
#
_symmetry.space_group_name_H-M   'P 1'
#
loop_
_entity.id
_entity.type
_entity.pdbx_description
1 polymer ?
#
loop_
_entity_poly.entity_id
_entity_poly.type
_entity_poly.pdbx_seq_one_letter_code
_entity_poly.pdbx_strand_id
1 'polypeptide(L)'
;MSTTPSHALPTALVADHLPELLKQLDSAATTNITIASALIAFYAGSIFSGKVSADAPLRAFIYALPLILLLVTIIFSVRVFYPEGYLNHNYKEQFTTKQLRMRLSTLFLEISIALVVLAIFVYLLRPGA
;
A
#
# COMPACT_ATOMS: atom_id res chain seq x y z
N MET A 1 49.28 20.63 -10.48
CA MET A 1 48.77 19.72 -9.43
C MET A 1 47.52 20.36 -8.86
N SER A 2 46.35 20.00 -9.37
CA SER A 2 45.05 20.60 -8.99
C SER A 2 44.18 19.51 -8.38
N THR A 3 44.00 19.55 -7.07
CA THR A 3 43.14 18.65 -6.30
C THR A 3 41.70 19.13 -6.40
N THR A 4 40.89 18.48 -7.22
CA THR A 4 39.43 18.60 -7.21
C THR A 4 38.86 18.14 -5.86
N PRO A 5 38.04 18.94 -5.17
CA PRO A 5 37.35 18.49 -3.97
C PRO A 5 36.25 17.50 -4.35
N SER A 6 36.38 16.27 -3.86
CA SER A 6 35.39 15.22 -4.00
C SER A 6 34.08 15.64 -3.32
N HIS A 7 33.01 15.78 -4.10
CA HIS A 7 31.62 15.94 -3.63
C HIS A 7 31.13 14.62 -2.99
N ALA A 8 31.74 14.21 -1.88
CA ALA A 8 31.12 13.25 -0.99
C ALA A 8 30.05 14.00 -0.19
N LEU A 9 28.78 13.88 -0.61
CA LEU A 9 27.63 14.30 0.20
C LEU A 9 27.82 13.77 1.63
N PRO A 10 27.66 14.60 2.67
CA PRO A 10 28.04 14.20 4.02
C PRO A 10 27.12 13.07 4.47
N THR A 11 27.68 11.85 4.54
CA THR A 11 27.01 10.64 5.02
C THR A 11 26.40 10.84 6.42
N ALA A 12 26.95 11.78 7.20
CA ALA A 12 26.43 12.22 8.49
C ALA A 12 25.07 12.94 8.40
N LEU A 13 24.83 13.76 7.37
CA LEU A 13 23.57 14.49 7.19
C LEU A 13 22.41 13.54 6.83
N VAL A 14 22.72 12.47 6.09
CA VAL A 14 21.77 11.38 5.76
C VAL A 14 21.48 10.50 6.99
N ALA A 15 22.47 10.29 7.87
CA ALA A 15 22.30 9.52 9.10
C ALA A 15 21.40 10.23 10.12
N ASP A 16 21.52 11.56 10.26
CA ASP A 16 20.68 12.36 11.16
C ASP A 16 19.21 12.46 10.70
N HIS A 17 18.95 12.40 9.39
CA HIS A 17 17.58 12.44 8.84
C HIS A 17 16.95 11.07 8.67
N LEU A 18 17.72 9.98 8.83
CA LEU A 18 17.22 8.61 8.68
C LEU A 18 16.07 8.26 9.63
N PRO A 19 16.08 8.66 10.92
CA PRO A 19 14.98 8.40 11.85
C PRO A 19 13.69 9.14 11.43
N GLU A 20 13.82 10.34 10.89
CA GLU A 20 12.71 11.16 10.38
C GLU A 20 12.06 10.48 9.16
N LEU A 21 12.87 10.02 8.21
CA LEU A 21 12.40 9.33 7.01
C LEU A 21 11.74 7.99 7.34
N LEU A 22 12.24 7.26 8.35
CA LEU A 22 11.61 6.04 8.85
C LEU A 22 10.24 6.33 9.46
N LYS A 23 10.11 7.41 10.27
CA LYS A 23 8.81 7.85 10.80
C LYS A 23 7.83 8.25 9.70
N GLN A 24 8.30 8.90 8.64
CA GLN A 24 7.45 9.24 7.49
C GLN A 24 6.93 7.99 6.78
N LEU A 25 7.78 6.96 6.59
CA LEU A 25 7.35 5.68 6.01
C LEU A 25 6.34 4.96 6.90
N ASP A 26 6.53 4.97 8.22
CA ASP A 26 5.61 4.36 9.18
C ASP A 26 4.26 5.12 9.22
N SER A 27 4.29 6.45 9.12
CA SER A 27 3.09 7.28 9.00
C SER A 27 2.34 6.99 7.70
N ALA A 28 3.05 6.91 6.57
CA ALA A 28 2.43 6.63 5.28
C ALA A 28 1.87 5.19 5.22
N ALA A 29 2.56 4.22 5.83
CA ALA A 29 2.03 2.86 5.96
C ALA A 29 0.74 2.83 6.79
N THR A 30 0.67 3.60 7.88
CA THR A 30 -0.55 3.76 8.67
C THR A 30 -1.68 4.35 7.83
N THR A 31 -1.41 5.40 7.06
CA THR A 31 -2.39 6.01 6.14
C THR A 31 -2.91 5.00 5.12
N ASN A 32 -2.02 4.21 4.50
CA ASN A 32 -2.43 3.16 3.55
C ASN A 32 -3.34 2.11 4.21
N ILE A 33 -3.04 1.69 5.45
CA ILE A 33 -3.89 0.77 6.21
C ILE A 33 -5.26 1.39 6.48
N THR A 34 -5.31 2.65 6.91
CA THR A 34 -6.57 3.36 7.18
C THR A 34 -7.43 3.46 5.93
N ILE A 35 -6.86 3.91 4.81
CA ILE A 35 -7.59 4.03 3.53
C ILE A 35 -8.05 2.65 3.06
N ALA A 36 -7.17 1.65 3.06
CA ALA A 36 -7.53 0.31 2.63
C ALA A 36 -8.64 -0.31 3.49
N SER A 37 -8.57 -0.13 4.81
CA SER A 37 -9.59 -0.63 5.75
C SER A 37 -10.95 0.06 5.53
N ALA A 38 -10.94 1.38 5.33
CA ALA A 38 -12.16 2.13 5.02
C ALA A 38 -12.79 1.67 3.70
N LEU A 39 -11.98 1.45 2.66
CA LEU A 39 -12.43 0.93 1.37
C LEU A 39 -12.96 -0.50 1.47
N ILE A 40 -12.35 -1.37 2.28
CA ILE A 40 -12.89 -2.71 2.55
C ILE A 40 -14.27 -2.61 3.19
N ALA A 41 -14.41 -1.81 4.24
CA ALA A 41 -15.69 -1.66 4.94
C ALA A 41 -16.78 -1.11 4.01
N PHE A 42 -16.45 -0.07 3.23
CA PHE A 42 -17.36 0.52 2.25
C PHE A 42 -17.76 -0.48 1.16
N TYR A 43 -16.78 -1.12 0.53
CA TYR A 43 -17.00 -2.02 -0.59
C TYR A 43 -17.69 -3.32 -0.18
N ALA A 44 -17.32 -3.92 0.96
CA ALA A 44 -18.02 -5.07 1.53
C ALA A 44 -19.49 -4.75 1.85
N GLY A 45 -19.76 -3.57 2.42
CA GLY A 45 -21.12 -3.08 2.64
C GLY A 45 -21.91 -2.92 1.33
N SER A 46 -21.26 -2.40 0.29
CA SER A 46 -21.90 -2.24 -1.03
C SER A 46 -22.22 -3.57 -1.72
N ILE A 47 -21.37 -4.59 -1.60
CA ILE A 47 -21.64 -5.94 -2.14
C ILE A 47 -22.85 -6.57 -1.43
N PHE A 48 -22.89 -6.47 -0.09
CA PHE A 48 -23.98 -7.03 0.70
C PHE A 48 -25.31 -6.33 0.41
N SER A 49 -25.29 -4.98 0.32
CA SER A 49 -26.47 -4.18 -0.01
C SER A 49 -26.95 -4.39 -1.45
N GLY A 50 -26.02 -4.49 -2.40
CA GLY A 50 -26.33 -4.65 -3.83
C GLY A 50 -26.81 -6.04 -4.24
N LYS A 51 -27.00 -6.97 -3.27
CA LYS A 51 -27.41 -8.36 -3.48
C LYS A 51 -26.72 -8.97 -4.70
N VAL A 52 -25.41 -8.78 -4.78
CA VAL A 52 -24.64 -9.20 -5.94
C VAL A 52 -24.72 -10.72 -6.03
N SER A 53 -25.60 -11.24 -6.89
CA SER A 53 -25.77 -12.67 -7.12
C SER A 53 -24.47 -13.24 -7.68
N ALA A 54 -23.74 -13.91 -6.80
CA ALA A 54 -22.50 -14.62 -7.08
C ALA A 54 -22.77 -16.02 -7.68
N ASP A 55 -23.88 -16.19 -8.42
CA ASP A 55 -24.32 -17.49 -8.95
C ASP A 55 -23.29 -18.13 -9.90
N ALA A 56 -22.41 -17.32 -10.49
CA ALA A 56 -21.27 -17.79 -11.26
C ALA A 56 -19.96 -17.55 -10.48
N PRO A 57 -19.11 -18.58 -10.29
CA PRO A 57 -17.84 -18.44 -9.55
C PRO A 57 -16.89 -17.41 -10.17
N LEU A 58 -16.95 -17.21 -11.50
CA LEU A 58 -16.19 -16.15 -12.18
C LEU A 58 -16.62 -14.75 -11.74
N ARG A 59 -17.93 -14.52 -11.55
CA ARG A 59 -18.44 -13.23 -11.05
C ARG A 59 -18.05 -13.05 -9.59
N ALA A 60 -18.17 -14.09 -8.77
CA ALA A 60 -17.72 -14.06 -7.37
C ALA A 60 -16.25 -13.65 -7.25
N PHE A 61 -15.38 -14.21 -8.12
CA PHE A 61 -13.96 -13.86 -8.17
C PHE A 61 -13.72 -12.40 -8.55
N ILE A 62 -14.41 -11.88 -9.58
CA ILE A 62 -14.29 -10.48 -10.00
C ILE A 62 -14.70 -9.52 -8.89
N TYR A 63 -15.79 -9.82 -8.17
CA TYR A 63 -16.24 -8.98 -7.05
C TYR A 63 -15.34 -9.10 -5.82
N ALA A 64 -14.68 -10.24 -5.60
CA ALA A 64 -13.75 -10.45 -4.50
C ALA A 64 -12.35 -9.87 -4.76
N LEU A 65 -11.94 -9.70 -6.03
CA LEU A 65 -10.61 -9.24 -6.41
C LEU A 65 -10.20 -7.91 -5.75
N PRO A 66 -11.05 -6.86 -5.71
CA PRO A 66 -10.70 -5.61 -5.05
C PRO A 66 -10.50 -5.78 -3.54
N LEU A 67 -11.29 -6.63 -2.88
CA LEU A 67 -11.12 -6.94 -1.47
C LEU A 67 -9.79 -7.65 -1.20
N ILE A 68 -9.43 -8.62 -2.05
CA ILE A 68 -8.16 -9.33 -1.94
C ILE A 68 -6.99 -8.35 -2.10
N LEU A 69 -7.04 -7.43 -3.08
CA LEU A 69 -5.99 -6.45 -3.29
C LEU A 69 -5.87 -5.44 -2.13
N LEU A 70 -6.99 -5.02 -1.54
CA LEU A 70 -6.99 -4.18 -0.34
C LEU A 70 -6.40 -4.93 0.87
N LEU A 71 -6.70 -6.22 1.04
CA LEU A 71 -6.08 -7.05 2.08
C LEU A 71 -4.58 -7.21 1.87
N VAL A 72 -4.15 -7.44 0.62
CA VAL A 72 -2.72 -7.48 0.26
C VAL A 72 -2.04 -6.15 0.58
N THR A 73 -2.69 -5.02 0.28
CA THR A 73 -2.21 -3.68 0.63
C THR A 73 -1.97 -3.54 2.13
N ILE A 74 -2.93 -3.97 2.97
CA ILE A 74 -2.80 -3.96 4.43
C ILE A 74 -1.62 -4.84 4.87
N ILE A 75 -1.48 -6.06 4.33
CA ILE A 75 -0.37 -6.96 4.66
C ILE A 75 0.99 -6.32 4.36
N PHE A 76 1.13 -5.69 3.19
CA PHE A 76 2.37 -5.02 2.81
C PHE A 76 2.66 -3.78 3.67
N SER A 77 1.64 -2.99 4.01
CA SER A 77 1.77 -1.86 4.93
C SER A 77 2.15 -2.31 6.34
N VAL A 78 1.54 -3.39 6.85
CA VAL A 78 1.89 -3.95 8.17
C VAL A 78 3.34 -4.43 8.19
N ARG A 79 3.84 -5.00 7.08
CA ARG A 79 5.24 -5.40 6.94
C ARG A 79 6.24 -4.24 6.93
N VAL A 80 5.81 -2.98 6.77
CA VAL A 80 6.68 -1.81 6.96
C VAL A 80 7.07 -1.65 8.43
N PHE A 81 6.21 -2.06 9.36
CA PHE A 81 6.49 -2.00 10.81
C PHE A 81 7.35 -3.16 11.33
N TYR A 82 7.54 -4.24 10.55
CA TYR A 82 8.27 -5.41 11.01
C TYR A 82 9.78 -5.13 11.13
N PRO A 83 10.36 -5.28 12.33
CA PRO A 83 11.75 -4.97 12.60
C PRO A 83 12.65 -6.17 12.28
N GLU A 84 12.65 -6.67 11.04
CA GLU A 84 13.57 -7.77 10.67
C GLU A 84 15.06 -7.32 10.71
N GLY A 85 15.33 -6.02 10.86
CA GLY A 85 16.68 -5.46 10.79
C GLY A 85 17.16 -4.65 11.99
N TYR A 86 16.37 -4.31 13.01
CA TYR A 86 16.86 -3.42 14.10
C TYR A 86 18.05 -3.99 14.88
N LEU A 87 18.25 -5.30 14.84
CA LEU A 87 19.37 -6.00 15.48
C LEU A 87 20.63 -6.06 14.60
N ASN A 88 20.49 -5.95 13.27
CA ASN A 88 21.60 -5.89 12.33
C ASN A 88 21.79 -4.42 11.95
N HIS A 89 22.90 -3.81 12.37
CA HIS A 89 23.25 -2.38 12.23
C HIS A 89 23.34 -1.84 10.78
N ASN A 90 22.78 -2.56 9.80
CA ASN A 90 22.72 -2.17 8.39
C ASN A 90 21.45 -1.36 8.09
N TYR A 91 21.46 -0.11 8.55
CA TYR A 91 20.36 0.84 8.35
C TYR A 91 20.01 1.12 6.88
N LYS A 92 20.99 0.97 5.97
CA LYS A 92 20.81 1.24 4.53
C LYS A 92 19.96 0.19 3.83
N GLU A 93 20.15 -1.10 4.16
CA GLU A 93 19.34 -2.21 3.62
C GLU A 93 17.91 -2.21 4.17
N GLN A 94 17.73 -1.75 5.41
CA GLN A 94 16.41 -1.58 6.00
C GLN A 94 15.61 -0.49 5.31
N PHE A 95 16.25 0.64 5.00
CA PHE A 95 15.61 1.75 4.31
C PHE A 95 15.13 1.35 2.92
N THR A 96 15.99 0.70 2.12
CA THR A 96 15.61 0.25 0.77
C THR A 96 14.50 -0.79 0.80
N THR A 97 14.52 -1.71 1.77
CA THR A 97 13.48 -2.73 1.93
C THR A 97 12.14 -2.12 2.35
N LYS A 98 12.13 -1.20 3.32
CA LYS A 98 10.91 -0.48 3.72
C LYS A 98 10.36 0.36 2.56
N GLN A 99 11.22 1.04 1.82
CA GLN A 99 10.82 1.85 0.66
C GLN A 99 10.20 0.99 -0.45
N LEU A 100 10.76 -0.20 -0.73
CA LEU A 100 10.18 -1.15 -1.69
C LEU A 100 8.80 -1.64 -1.23
N ARG A 101 8.68 -2.06 0.04
CA ARG A 101 7.41 -2.53 0.64
C ARG A 101 6.34 -1.43 0.58
N MET A 102 6.71 -0.19 0.87
CA MET A 102 5.83 0.97 0.78
C MET A 102 5.40 1.27 -0.65
N ARG A 103 6.33 1.25 -1.62
CA ARG A 103 6.02 1.48 -3.04
C ARG A 103 5.07 0.43 -3.60
N LEU A 104 5.27 -0.85 -3.23
CA LEU A 104 4.36 -1.93 -3.59
C LEU A 104 2.98 -1.75 -2.94
N SER A 105 2.93 -1.41 -1.65
CA SER A 105 1.67 -1.12 -0.95
C SER A 105 0.89 0.00 -1.65
N THR A 106 1.52 1.13 -1.97
CA THR A 106 0.86 2.23 -2.68
C THR A 106 0.36 1.82 -4.06
N LEU A 107 1.15 1.05 -4.82
CA LEU A 107 0.75 0.55 -6.13
C LEU A 107 -0.49 -0.37 -6.02
N PHE A 108 -0.50 -1.29 -5.05
CA PHE A 108 -1.67 -2.14 -4.81
C PHE A 108 -2.89 -1.33 -4.37
N LEU A 109 -2.70 -0.27 -3.56
CA LEU A 109 -3.77 0.62 -3.16
C LEU A 109 -4.38 1.35 -4.36
N GLU A 110 -3.54 1.90 -5.24
CA GLU A 110 -3.99 2.61 -6.46
C GLU A 110 -4.78 1.69 -7.39
N ILE A 111 -4.27 0.47 -7.65
CA ILE A 111 -4.98 -0.53 -8.46
C ILE A 111 -6.31 -0.90 -7.79
N SER A 112 -6.32 -1.09 -6.47
CA SER A 112 -7.54 -1.41 -5.72
C SER A 112 -8.59 -0.32 -5.85
N ILE A 113 -8.20 0.95 -5.71
CA ILE A 113 -9.10 2.10 -5.87
C ILE A 113 -9.69 2.12 -7.28
N ALA A 114 -8.86 1.97 -8.31
CA ALA A 114 -9.34 1.93 -9.70
C ALA A 114 -10.35 0.82 -9.94
N LEU A 115 -10.11 -0.38 -9.38
CA LEU A 115 -11.02 -1.51 -9.49
C LEU A 115 -12.33 -1.32 -8.71
N VAL A 116 -12.26 -0.73 -7.50
CA VAL A 116 -13.47 -0.39 -6.72
C VAL A 116 -14.34 0.60 -7.49
N VAL A 117 -13.74 1.67 -8.03
CA VAL A 117 -14.46 2.67 -8.83
C VAL A 117 -15.08 2.04 -10.07
N LEU A 118 -14.34 1.19 -10.79
CA LEU A 118 -14.85 0.47 -11.95
C LEU A 118 -16.01 -0.45 -11.57
N ALA A 119 -15.90 -1.21 -10.48
CA ALA A 119 -16.94 -2.11 -10.00
C ALA A 119 -18.23 -1.35 -9.64
N ILE A 120 -18.10 -0.21 -8.95
CA ILE A 120 -19.23 0.68 -8.63
C ILE A 120 -19.86 1.24 -9.92
N PHE A 121 -19.04 1.69 -10.87
CA PHE A 121 -19.53 2.23 -12.14
C PHE A 121 -20.32 1.18 -12.94
N VAL A 122 -19.78 -0.03 -13.07
CA VAL A 122 -20.47 -1.15 -13.73
C VAL A 122 -21.76 -1.51 -13.01
N TYR A 123 -21.76 -1.48 -11.67
CA TYR A 123 -22.98 -1.69 -10.87
C TYR A 123 -24.04 -0.62 -11.14
N LEU A 124 -23.67 0.66 -11.13
CA LEU A 124 -24.59 1.78 -11.39
C LEU A 124 -25.14 1.79 -12.83
N LEU A 125 -24.37 1.33 -13.80
CA LEU A 125 -24.80 1.24 -15.19
C LEU A 125 -25.61 -0.03 -15.50
N ARG A 126 -25.73 -0.96 -14.55
CA ARG A 126 -26.50 -2.18 -14.76
C ARG A 126 -27.97 -1.81 -15.02
N PRO A 127 -28.57 -2.22 -16.15
CA PRO A 127 -29.99 -2.00 -16.38
C PRO A 127 -30.77 -2.82 -15.35
N GLY A 128 -31.50 -2.13 -14.46
CA GLY A 128 -32.27 -2.73 -13.37
C GLY A 128 -31.72 -2.50 -11.95
N ALA A 129 -30.71 -1.63 -11.78
CA ALA A 129 -30.43 -0.99 -10.48
C ALA A 129 -31.43 0.15 -10.19
#